data_AF-A0AAD8AGR1-F1
#
_entry.id   AF-A0AAD8AGR1-F1
#
_cell.length_a   1.000
_cell.length_b   1.000
_cell.length_c   1.000
_cell.angle_alpha   90.00
_cell.angle_beta   90.00
_cell.angle_gamma   90.00
#
_symmetry.space_group_name_H-M   'P 1'
#
loop_
_entity.id
_entity.type
_entity.pdbx_description
1 polymer ?
#
loop_
_entity_poly.entity_id
_entity_poly.type
_entity_poly.pdbx_seq_one_letter_code
_entity_poly.pdbx_strand_id
1 'polypeptide(L)'
;MEEKGDVKERDGKKPFNKREWMRRKYSKKFKVEQWEQRRRKNVLHSYYKELRKMPGCSTDSENKSEPNTDEKKQRTPRLSAYKAAQLEYERKEAEKTARIEAARKVKEERKEALANYHNKKAEVFKILSRKTKKGQPVMKGRMELLLEKLQKNLKS
;
A
#
# COMPACT_ATOMS: atom_id res chain seq x y z
N MET A 1 22.37 1.55 -56.11
CA MET A 1 21.34 2.54 -55.73
C MET A 1 20.35 1.81 -54.84
N GLU A 2 20.38 2.08 -53.54
CA GLU A 2 19.50 1.43 -52.56
C GLU A 2 18.09 2.01 -52.66
N GLU A 3 17.14 1.17 -53.07
CA GLU A 3 15.72 1.50 -53.09
C GLU A 3 15.18 1.43 -51.65
N LYS A 4 14.92 2.59 -51.05
CA LYS A 4 14.18 2.71 -49.80
C LYS A 4 12.70 2.43 -50.09
N GLY A 5 12.25 1.23 -49.72
CA GLY A 5 10.84 0.86 -49.73
C GLY A 5 10.03 1.70 -48.74
N ASP A 6 9.19 2.56 -49.29
CA ASP A 6 8.18 3.35 -48.60
C ASP A 6 6.99 2.45 -48.22
N VAL A 7 6.78 2.23 -46.92
CA VAL A 7 5.69 1.38 -46.40
C VAL A 7 4.45 2.22 -46.19
N LYS A 8 3.54 2.09 -47.15
CA LYS A 8 2.16 2.57 -47.21
C LYS A 8 1.44 2.60 -45.83
N GLU A 9 1.10 3.80 -45.37
CA GLU A 9 0.05 4.02 -44.38
C GLU A 9 -1.31 3.58 -44.96
N ARG A 10 -1.90 2.54 -44.39
CA ARG A 10 -3.32 2.21 -44.56
C ARG A 10 -3.91 2.01 -43.16
N ASP A 11 -5.05 2.67 -42.96
CA ASP A 11 -5.83 2.82 -41.72
C ASP A 11 -5.26 3.85 -40.73
N GLY A 12 -6.00 4.94 -40.46
CA GLY A 12 -5.64 6.09 -39.61
C GLY A 12 -5.42 5.81 -38.11
N LYS A 13 -4.95 4.61 -37.76
CA LYS A 13 -4.53 4.22 -36.41
C LYS A 13 -3.03 4.44 -36.32
N LYS A 14 -2.62 5.32 -35.39
CA LYS A 14 -1.21 5.54 -35.07
C LYS A 14 -0.51 4.19 -34.84
N PRO A 15 0.67 3.96 -35.45
CA PRO A 15 1.40 2.71 -35.29
C PRO A 15 1.73 2.46 -33.82
N PHE A 16 1.54 1.21 -33.37
CA PHE A 16 1.69 0.83 -31.96
C PHE A 16 3.15 0.97 -31.50
N ASN A 17 3.41 1.90 -30.59
CA ASN A 17 4.72 2.07 -30.00
C ASN A 17 4.98 1.04 -28.89
N LYS A 18 5.54 -0.12 -29.27
CA LYS A 18 5.85 -1.24 -28.36
C LYS A 18 6.80 -0.84 -27.22
N ARG A 19 7.76 0.07 -27.47
CA ARG A 19 8.72 0.54 -26.45
C ARG A 19 8.02 1.35 -25.37
N GLU A 20 7.13 2.24 -25.76
CA GLU A 20 6.33 3.03 -24.83
C GLU A 20 5.36 2.16 -24.04
N TRP A 21 4.71 1.20 -24.70
CA TRP A 21 3.86 0.23 -24.03
C TRP A 21 4.61 -0.58 -22.96
N MET A 22 5.83 -1.05 -23.25
CA MET A 22 6.65 -1.77 -22.27
C MET A 22 7.06 -0.87 -21.10
N ARG A 23 7.48 0.37 -21.36
CA ARG A 23 7.74 1.36 -20.30
C ARG A 23 6.50 1.56 -19.44
N ARG A 24 5.33 1.70 -20.05
CA ARG A 24 4.06 1.90 -19.35
C ARG A 24 3.64 0.67 -18.52
N LYS A 25 3.88 -0.53 -19.03
CA LYS A 25 3.45 -1.79 -18.41
C LYS A 25 4.37 -2.25 -17.27
N TYR A 26 5.67 -2.04 -17.41
CA TYR A 26 6.67 -2.59 -16.48
C TYR A 26 7.42 -1.54 -15.65
N SER A 27 7.35 -0.25 -15.99
CA SER A 27 7.97 0.79 -15.15
C SER A 27 7.23 0.91 -13.82
N LYS A 28 7.95 0.69 -12.72
CA LYS A 28 7.46 0.88 -11.35
C LYS A 28 7.00 2.32 -11.13
N LYS A 29 7.75 3.32 -11.65
CA LYS A 29 7.40 4.74 -11.54
C LYS A 29 6.05 5.04 -12.19
N PHE A 30 5.81 4.49 -13.39
CA PHE A 30 4.55 4.69 -14.10
C PHE A 30 3.36 4.08 -13.34
N LYS A 31 3.52 2.89 -12.75
CA LYS A 31 2.47 2.27 -11.93
C LYS A 31 2.13 3.08 -10.67
N VAL A 32 3.16 3.61 -10.00
CA VAL A 32 2.98 4.48 -8.83
C VAL A 32 2.23 5.76 -9.22
N GLU A 33 2.64 6.39 -10.31
CA GLU A 33 2.00 7.61 -10.81
C GLU A 33 0.54 7.38 -11.22
N GLN A 34 0.22 6.26 -11.88
CA GLN A 34 -1.16 5.89 -12.19
C GLN A 34 -2.01 5.69 -10.94
N TRP A 35 -1.44 5.09 -9.89
CA TRP A 35 -2.13 4.90 -8.61
C TRP A 35 -2.39 6.25 -7.91
N GLU A 36 -1.40 7.15 -7.91
CA GLU A 36 -1.58 8.51 -7.40
C GLU A 36 -2.62 9.30 -8.18
N GLN A 37 -2.62 9.23 -9.51
CA GLN A 37 -3.63 9.88 -10.35
C GLN A 37 -5.04 9.37 -10.05
N ARG A 38 -5.21 8.06 -9.87
CA ARG A 38 -6.50 7.47 -9.47
C ARG A 38 -6.94 7.99 -8.10
N ARG A 39 -6.03 8.11 -7.15
CA ARG A 39 -6.32 8.65 -5.81
C ARG A 39 -6.72 10.13 -5.88
N ARG A 40 -5.98 10.96 -6.64
CA ARG A 40 -6.31 12.38 -6.86
C ARG A 40 -7.70 12.53 -7.48
N LYS A 41 -8.02 11.72 -8.49
CA LYS A 41 -9.36 11.70 -9.11
C LYS A 41 -10.45 11.31 -8.11
N ASN A 42 -10.21 10.31 -7.26
CA ASN A 42 -11.19 9.92 -6.25
C ASN A 42 -11.44 11.01 -5.21
N VAL A 43 -10.40 11.70 -4.75
CA VAL A 43 -10.52 12.85 -3.83
C VAL A 43 -11.32 13.98 -4.48
N LEU A 44 -11.03 14.27 -5.75
CA LEU A 44 -11.78 15.29 -6.50
C LEU A 44 -13.24 14.88 -6.70
N HIS A 45 -13.49 13.60 -7.02
CA HIS A 45 -14.83 13.06 -7.18
C HIS A 45 -15.62 13.09 -5.86
N SER A 46 -15.01 12.73 -4.72
CA SER A 46 -15.67 12.82 -3.43
C SER A 46 -16.04 14.27 -3.08
N TYR A 47 -15.13 15.22 -3.33
CA TYR A 47 -15.38 16.64 -3.13
C TYR A 47 -16.59 17.14 -3.94
N TYR A 48 -16.64 16.88 -5.24
CA TYR A 48 -17.79 17.28 -6.07
C TYR A 48 -19.08 16.52 -5.72
N LYS A 49 -18.97 15.26 -5.29
CA LYS A 49 -20.11 14.48 -4.80
C LYS A 49 -20.69 15.06 -3.52
N GLU A 50 -19.84 15.56 -2.62
CA GLU A 50 -20.27 16.26 -1.41
C GLU A 50 -20.96 17.59 -1.75
N LEU A 51 -20.42 18.37 -2.68
CA LEU A 51 -21.07 19.59 -3.18
C LEU A 51 -22.47 19.30 -3.76
N ARG A 52 -22.61 18.23 -4.54
CA ARG A 52 -23.92 17.81 -5.09
C ARG A 52 -24.87 17.26 -4.01
N LYS A 53 -24.34 16.80 -2.88
CA LYS A 53 -25.13 16.23 -1.77
C LYS A 53 -25.57 17.30 -0.75
N MET A 54 -25.05 18.53 -0.84
CA MET A 54 -25.59 19.67 -0.10
C MET A 54 -26.95 20.07 -0.71
N PRO A 55 -28.02 20.20 0.09
CA PRO A 55 -29.30 20.68 -0.41
C PRO A 55 -29.17 22.17 -0.74
N GLY A 56 -29.26 22.53 -2.03
CA GLY A 56 -29.27 23.94 -2.46
C GLY A 56 -28.73 24.25 -3.86
N CYS A 57 -28.12 23.30 -4.57
CA CYS A 57 -27.68 23.50 -5.95
C CYS A 57 -28.13 22.34 -6.84
N SER A 58 -29.36 22.40 -7.34
CA SER A 58 -29.79 21.69 -8.54
C SER A 58 -30.46 22.70 -9.45
N THR A 59 -29.85 22.93 -10.60
CA THR A 59 -30.49 23.54 -11.75
C THR A 59 -31.62 22.63 -12.23
N ASP A 60 -32.83 23.19 -12.15
CA ASP A 60 -34.08 22.93 -12.88
C ASP A 60 -34.86 21.62 -12.65
N SER A 61 -36.01 21.75 -11.96
CA SER A 61 -37.35 21.28 -12.38
C SER A 61 -38.34 21.30 -11.21
N GLU A 62 -39.53 21.87 -11.45
CA GLU A 62 -40.54 22.31 -10.49
C GLU A 62 -41.34 21.19 -9.77
N ASN A 63 -42.02 21.59 -8.68
CA ASN A 63 -43.27 21.05 -8.09
C ASN A 63 -43.21 19.77 -7.20
N LYS A 64 -43.32 19.94 -5.87
CA LYS A 64 -44.58 19.89 -5.07
C LYS A 64 -44.33 19.71 -3.55
N SER A 65 -44.84 20.67 -2.79
CA SER A 65 -45.50 20.66 -1.46
C SER A 65 -45.22 19.55 -0.41
N GLU A 66 -44.93 20.03 0.82
CA GLU A 66 -44.92 19.34 2.12
C GLU A 66 -46.32 18.84 2.58
N PRO A 67 -46.49 18.09 3.70
CA PRO A 67 -46.40 18.69 5.05
C PRO A 67 -45.69 17.87 6.15
N ASN A 68 -45.20 18.66 7.11
CA ASN A 68 -44.62 18.39 8.42
C ASN A 68 -45.17 17.22 9.25
N THR A 69 -44.24 16.51 9.91
CA THR A 69 -44.47 15.82 11.18
C THR A 69 -43.41 16.25 12.19
N ASP A 70 -43.83 17.07 13.15
CA ASP A 70 -43.04 17.61 14.26
C ASP A 70 -42.77 16.54 15.32
N GLU A 71 -41.55 16.00 15.34
CA GLU A 71 -41.01 15.30 16.51
C GLU A 71 -39.92 16.18 17.15
N LYS A 72 -40.21 16.73 18.32
CA LYS A 72 -39.27 17.52 19.15
C LYS A 72 -38.12 16.63 19.65
N LYS A 73 -37.13 16.39 18.80
CA LYS A 73 -35.80 15.91 19.20
C LYS A 73 -35.13 17.01 20.02
N GLN A 74 -34.87 16.74 21.30
CA GLN A 74 -34.07 17.61 22.16
C GLN A 74 -32.71 17.84 21.48
N ARG A 75 -32.46 19.08 21.06
CA ARG A 75 -31.20 19.47 20.39
C ARG A 75 -30.14 19.62 21.46
N THR A 76 -29.14 18.74 21.45
CA THR A 76 -27.94 18.95 22.26
C THR A 76 -27.30 20.30 21.89
N PRO A 77 -26.78 21.06 22.86
CA PRO A 77 -26.14 22.34 22.58
C PRO A 77 -24.96 22.11 21.65
N ARG A 78 -25.01 22.70 20.44
CA ARG A 78 -23.94 22.61 19.46
C ARG A 78 -22.72 23.37 20.00
N LEU A 79 -21.57 22.70 20.02
CA LEU A 79 -20.31 23.35 20.35
C LEU A 79 -20.05 24.51 19.37
N SER A 80 -19.39 25.57 19.86
CA SER A 80 -18.89 26.64 18.99
C SER A 80 -18.00 26.05 17.90
N ALA A 81 -18.13 26.56 16.66
CA ALA A 81 -17.37 26.07 15.51
C ALA A 81 -15.86 26.03 15.78
N TYR A 82 -15.35 27.00 16.55
CA TYR A 82 -13.95 27.05 16.98
C TYR A 82 -13.58 25.86 17.89
N LYS A 83 -14.41 25.54 18.88
CA LYS A 83 -14.19 24.41 19.79
C LYS A 83 -14.27 23.06 19.06
N ALA A 84 -15.20 22.94 18.10
CA ALA A 84 -15.29 21.75 17.25
C ALA A 84 -14.03 21.57 16.39
N ALA A 85 -13.49 22.65 15.81
CA ALA A 85 -12.26 22.62 15.03
C ALA A 85 -11.03 22.22 15.87
N GLN A 86 -10.94 22.72 17.11
CA GLN A 86 -9.86 22.33 18.04
C GLN A 86 -9.88 20.84 18.36
N LEU A 87 -11.06 20.29 18.71
CA LEU A 87 -11.21 18.85 18.99
C LEU A 87 -10.88 17.98 17.78
N GLU A 88 -11.27 18.39 16.58
CA GLU A 88 -10.89 17.68 15.37
C GLU A 88 -9.38 17.71 15.11
N TYR A 89 -8.73 18.84 15.38
CA TYR A 89 -7.29 18.98 15.24
C TYR A 89 -6.56 18.04 16.20
N GLU A 90 -6.92 18.05 17.48
CA GLU A 90 -6.37 17.16 18.50
C GLU A 90 -6.57 15.68 18.14
N ARG A 91 -7.77 15.32 17.65
CA ARG A 91 -8.06 13.97 17.19
C ARG A 91 -7.15 13.55 16.03
N LYS A 92 -6.94 14.43 15.05
CA LYS A 92 -6.07 14.17 13.89
C LYS A 92 -4.61 14.05 14.32
N GLU A 93 -4.15 14.86 15.27
CA GLU A 93 -2.79 14.75 15.82
C GLU A 93 -2.61 13.42 16.57
N ALA A 94 -3.55 13.04 17.43
CA ALA A 94 -3.51 11.76 18.15
C ALA A 94 -3.53 10.54 17.20
N GLU A 95 -4.31 10.61 16.11
CA GLU A 95 -4.33 9.54 15.11
C GLU A 95 -2.98 9.43 14.37
N LYS A 96 -2.35 10.58 14.04
CA LYS A 96 -1.03 10.59 13.41
C LYS A 96 0.03 10.00 14.32
N THR A 97 0.07 10.39 15.60
CA THR A 97 1.06 9.86 16.55
C THR A 97 0.88 8.36 16.76
N ALA A 98 -0.36 7.90 16.98
CA ALA A 98 -0.67 6.47 17.10
C ALA A 98 -0.25 5.67 15.85
N ARG A 99 -0.47 6.23 14.65
CA ARG A 99 -0.05 5.60 13.40
C ARG A 99 1.46 5.52 13.26
N ILE A 100 2.19 6.56 13.65
CA ILE A 100 3.66 6.58 13.62
C ILE A 100 4.22 5.55 14.60
N GLU A 101 3.68 5.48 15.82
CA GLU A 101 4.09 4.51 16.83
C GLU A 101 3.82 3.08 16.39
N ALA A 102 2.64 2.78 15.86
CA ALA A 102 2.32 1.47 15.33
C ALA A 102 3.27 1.06 14.19
N ALA A 103 3.54 1.98 13.25
CA ALA A 103 4.48 1.74 12.17
C ALA A 103 5.92 1.53 12.66
N ARG A 104 6.32 2.22 13.73
CA ARG A 104 7.63 2.05 14.37
C ARG A 104 7.76 0.67 15.01
N LYS A 105 6.75 0.23 15.78
CA LYS A 105 6.72 -1.10 16.41
C LYS A 105 6.84 -2.21 15.36
N VAL A 106 6.03 -2.18 14.32
CA VAL A 106 6.08 -3.17 13.21
C VAL A 106 7.46 -3.18 12.52
N LYS A 107 8.09 -2.01 12.37
CA LYS A 107 9.43 -1.91 11.78
C LYS A 107 10.50 -2.51 12.69
N GLU A 108 10.39 -2.30 14.00
CA GLU A 108 11.29 -2.85 15.01
C GLU A 108 11.15 -4.38 15.08
N GLU A 109 9.94 -4.90 15.18
CA GLU A 109 9.65 -6.35 15.14
C GLU A 109 10.21 -7.01 13.88
N ARG A 110 10.01 -6.38 12.71
CA ARG A 110 10.56 -6.90 11.44
C ARG A 110 12.08 -6.90 11.44
N LYS A 111 12.72 -5.85 11.95
CA LYS A 111 14.18 -5.77 12.06
C LYS A 111 14.71 -6.85 12.99
N GLU A 112 14.06 -7.06 14.13
CA GLU A 112 14.44 -8.07 15.10
C GLU A 112 14.29 -9.49 14.53
N ALA A 113 13.17 -9.77 13.85
CA ALA A 113 12.96 -11.06 13.18
C ALA A 113 14.05 -11.33 12.10
N LEU A 114 14.42 -10.31 11.33
CA LEU A 114 15.51 -10.42 10.35
C LEU A 114 16.87 -10.63 11.01
N ALA A 115 17.18 -9.89 12.08
CA ALA A 115 18.42 -10.05 12.83
C ALA A 115 18.52 -11.48 13.39
N ASN A 116 17.45 -11.98 14.01
CA ASN A 116 17.37 -13.35 14.52
C ASN A 116 17.56 -14.39 13.41
N TYR A 117 16.98 -14.18 12.23
CA TYR A 117 17.20 -15.05 11.06
C TYR A 117 18.66 -15.04 10.61
N HIS A 118 19.28 -13.86 10.49
CA HIS A 118 20.67 -13.72 10.09
C HIS A 118 21.64 -14.36 11.10
N ASN A 119 21.39 -14.18 12.40
CA ASN A 119 22.19 -14.79 13.47
C ASN A 119 22.12 -16.33 13.39
N LYS A 120 20.91 -16.89 13.35
CA LYS A 120 20.71 -18.35 13.19
C LYS A 120 21.38 -18.89 11.91
N LYS A 121 21.24 -18.16 10.80
CA LYS A 121 21.88 -18.55 9.53
C LYS A 121 23.41 -18.54 9.64
N ALA A 122 23.99 -17.55 10.31
CA ALA A 122 25.43 -17.45 10.52
C ALA A 122 25.96 -18.57 11.43
N GLU A 123 25.24 -18.92 12.49
CA GLU A 123 25.58 -20.04 13.38
C GLU A 123 25.58 -21.38 12.64
N VAL A 124 24.51 -21.66 11.88
CA VAL A 124 24.42 -22.85 11.03
C VAL A 124 25.56 -22.88 10.02
N PHE A 125 25.84 -21.76 9.35
CA PHE A 125 26.94 -21.66 8.39
C PHE A 125 28.31 -21.91 9.06
N LYS A 126 28.52 -21.41 10.28
CA LYS A 126 29.74 -21.66 11.05
C LYS A 126 29.92 -23.15 11.33
N ILE A 127 28.85 -23.87 11.65
CA ILE A 127 28.92 -25.34 11.85
C ILE A 127 29.21 -26.05 10.53
N LEU A 128 28.48 -25.71 9.46
CA LEU A 128 28.59 -26.37 8.17
C LEU A 128 29.93 -26.12 7.47
N SER A 129 30.54 -24.96 7.66
CA SER A 129 31.80 -24.58 7.01
C SER A 129 33.05 -25.18 7.67
N ARG A 130 32.92 -25.75 8.88
CA ARG A 130 34.05 -26.41 9.57
C ARG A 130 34.54 -27.64 8.81
N LYS A 131 35.86 -27.69 8.63
CA LYS A 131 36.59 -28.78 7.98
C LYS A 131 37.69 -29.31 8.90
N THR A 132 38.07 -30.57 8.70
CA THR A 132 39.22 -31.20 9.34
C THR A 132 40.52 -30.73 8.68
N LYS A 133 41.68 -31.07 9.27
CA LYS A 133 43.01 -30.76 8.69
C LYS A 133 43.17 -31.29 7.25
N LYS A 134 42.47 -32.38 6.91
CA LYS A 134 42.44 -32.98 5.57
C LYS A 134 41.35 -32.41 4.65
N GLY A 135 40.71 -31.30 5.04
CA GLY A 135 39.68 -30.61 4.24
C GLY A 135 38.30 -31.26 4.23
N GLN A 136 38.13 -32.43 4.86
CA GLN A 136 36.83 -33.09 4.96
C GLN A 136 35.91 -32.33 5.92
N PRO A 137 34.59 -32.30 5.69
CA PRO A 137 33.68 -31.66 6.63
C PRO A 137 33.64 -32.33 8.01
N VAL A 138 33.53 -31.54 9.06
CA VAL A 138 33.37 -32.08 10.42
C VAL A 138 31.94 -32.60 10.59
N MET A 139 31.79 -33.92 10.72
CA MET A 139 30.46 -34.57 10.72
C MET A 139 29.65 -34.35 11.99
N LYS A 140 30.28 -34.25 13.17
CA LYS A 140 29.59 -34.15 14.46
C LYS A 140 28.48 -33.07 14.47
N GLY A 141 28.82 -31.82 14.19
CA GLY A 141 27.84 -30.73 14.19
C GLY A 141 26.84 -30.78 13.02
N ARG A 142 27.21 -31.41 11.88
CA ARG A 142 26.29 -31.62 10.76
C ARG A 142 25.20 -32.62 11.11
N MET A 143 25.56 -33.69 11.85
CA MET A 143 24.62 -34.69 12.32
C MET A 143 23.65 -34.10 13.35
N GLU A 144 24.13 -33.27 14.28
CA GLU A 144 23.28 -32.56 15.25
C GLU A 144 22.23 -31.67 14.55
N LEU A 145 22.65 -30.87 13.55
CA LEU A 145 21.73 -30.07 12.75
C LEU A 145 20.70 -30.90 11.96
N LEU A 146 21.11 -32.07 11.47
CA LEU A 146 20.22 -32.98 10.76
C LEU A 146 19.18 -33.58 11.71
N LEU A 147 19.60 -34.02 12.89
CA LEU A 147 18.71 -34.54 13.93
C LEU A 147 17.68 -33.49 14.35
N GLU A 148 18.12 -32.24 14.58
CA GLU A 148 17.23 -31.14 14.95
C GLU A 148 16.17 -30.89 13.86
N LYS A 149 16.54 -30.96 12.58
CA LYS A 149 15.60 -30.83 11.46
C LYS A 149 14.58 -31.97 11.42
N LEU A 150 15.03 -33.22 11.62
CA LEU A 150 14.12 -34.37 11.67
C LEU A 150 13.13 -34.24 12.83
N GLN A 151 13.61 -33.87 14.02
CA GLN A 151 12.74 -33.65 15.18
C GLN A 151 11.74 -32.53 14.97
N LYS A 152 12.13 -31.43 14.30
CA LYS A 152 11.20 -30.34 13.93
C LYS A 152 10.14 -30.81 12.95
N ASN A 153 10.53 -31.56 11.93
CA ASN A 153 9.59 -32.11 10.94
C ASN A 153 8.62 -33.14 11.54
N LEU A 154 9.02 -33.84 12.61
CA LEU A 154 8.16 -34.78 13.32
C LEU A 154 7.20 -34.11 14.32
N LYS A 155 7.56 -32.92 14.82
CA LYS A 155 6.76 -32.14 15.78
C LYS A 155 5.82 -31.13 15.11
N SER A 156 6.05 -30.83 13.83
CA SER A 156 5.25 -29.92 13.01
C SER A 156 4.20 -30.66 12.22
#